data_AF-A0A1G9H4Y2-F1
#
_entry.id   AF-A0A1G9H4Y2-F1
#
_cell.length_a   1.000
_cell.length_b   1.000
_cell.length_c   1.000
_cell.angle_alpha   90.00
_cell.angle_beta   90.00
_cell.angle_gamma   90.00
#
_symmetry.space_group_name_H-M   'P 1'
#
loop_
_entity.id
_entity.type
_entity.pdbx_description
1 polymer ?
#
loop_
_entity_poly.entity_id
_entity_poly.type
_entity_poly.pdbx_seq_one_letter_code
_entity_poly.pdbx_strand_id
1 'polypeptide(L)'
;MPFCRRTIAAEKIAPHKDWVCGVHWAGVSRKLKAEYNLAKRRARRILRFKPIYAEYWKLPGGSPGRLSAVAMWRRLDAAWAKCKAGAIERAAGI
;
A
#
# COMPACT_ATOMS: atom_id res chain seq x y z
N MET A 1 -6.43 0.43 10.99
CA MET A 1 -7.90 0.40 10.96
C MET A 1 -8.39 0.87 12.33
N PRO A 2 -8.98 2.06 12.44
CA PRO A 2 -9.45 2.58 13.72
C PRO A 2 -10.43 1.61 14.41
N PHE A 3 -10.27 1.42 15.72
CA PHE A 3 -11.15 0.64 16.62
C PHE A 3 -11.25 -0.87 16.37
N CYS A 4 -10.54 -1.44 15.39
CA CYS A 4 -10.48 -2.89 15.24
C CYS A 4 -9.50 -3.52 16.25
N ARG A 5 -10.01 -4.34 17.19
CA ARG A 5 -9.19 -5.11 18.15
C ARG A 5 -8.06 -5.91 17.48
N ARG A 6 -8.30 -6.48 16.29
CA ARG A 6 -7.29 -7.24 15.52
C ARG A 6 -6.22 -6.36 14.87
N THR A 7 -6.51 -5.08 14.63
CA THR A 7 -5.53 -4.12 14.13
C THR A 7 -4.66 -3.58 15.25
N ILE A 8 -5.24 -3.29 16.42
CA ILE A 8 -4.50 -2.90 17.63
C ILE A 8 -3.50 -3.99 18.05
N ALA A 9 -3.87 -5.26 17.91
CA ALA A 9 -2.95 -6.37 18.17
C ALA A 9 -1.75 -6.40 17.20
N ALA A 10 -1.95 -6.00 15.93
CA ALA A 10 -0.88 -5.99 14.93
C ALA A 10 0.13 -4.85 15.13
N GLU A 11 -0.31 -3.69 15.64
CA GLU A 11 0.59 -2.60 16.03
C GLU A 11 1.60 -3.01 17.11
N LYS A 12 1.25 -4.02 17.93
CA LYS A 12 2.14 -4.58 18.96
C LYS A 12 3.16 -5.59 18.44
N ILE A 13 2.97 -6.14 17.24
CA ILE A 13 3.75 -7.28 16.73
C ILE A 13 4.94 -6.84 15.87
N ALA A 14 4.84 -5.73 15.15
CA ALA A 14 5.95 -5.20 14.36
C ALA A 14 5.70 -3.73 13.99
N PRO A 15 6.74 -2.95 13.70
CA PRO A 15 6.58 -1.58 13.21
C PRO A 15 5.98 -1.60 11.80
N HIS A 16 4.66 -1.55 11.73
CA HIS A 16 3.90 -1.34 10.51
C HIS A 16 3.30 0.06 10.56
N LYS A 17 3.63 0.91 9.58
CA LYS A 17 3.00 2.25 9.47
C LYS A 17 1.50 2.18 9.24
N ASP A 18 1.03 1.12 8.58
CA ASP A 18 -0.37 0.95 8.19
C ASP A 18 -0.76 -0.53 8.18
N TRP A 19 -1.94 -0.85 8.75
CA TRP A 19 -2.46 -2.22 8.78
C TRP A 19 -3.99 -2.29 8.62
N VAL A 20 -4.43 -3.31 7.88
CA VAL A 20 -5.83 -3.73 7.75
C VAL A 20 -5.90 -5.21 8.12
N CYS A 21 -6.72 -5.57 9.11
CA CYS A 21 -6.83 -6.97 9.53
C CYS A 21 -7.56 -7.82 8.49
N GLY A 22 -7.39 -9.15 8.54
CA GLY A 22 -7.97 -10.06 7.55
C GLY A 22 -9.50 -9.96 7.38
N VAL A 23 -10.24 -9.68 8.45
CA VAL A 23 -11.71 -9.50 8.39
C VAL A 23 -12.09 -8.25 7.60
N HIS A 24 -11.48 -7.12 7.92
CA HIS A 24 -11.71 -5.88 7.19
C HIS A 24 -11.20 -5.96 5.75
N TRP A 25 -10.08 -6.66 5.53
CA TRP A 25 -9.58 -6.93 4.19
C TRP A 25 -10.58 -7.77 3.38
N ALA A 26 -11.24 -8.77 3.97
CA ALA A 26 -12.27 -9.54 3.29
C ALA A 26 -13.42 -8.64 2.80
N GLY A 27 -13.81 -7.63 3.60
CA GLY A 27 -14.85 -6.65 3.28
C GLY A 27 -14.50 -5.64 2.16
N VAL A 28 -13.22 -5.43 1.84
CA VAL A 28 -12.81 -4.54 0.73
C VAL A 28 -13.31 -5.09 -0.61
N SER A 29 -13.85 -4.21 -1.45
CA SER A 29 -14.42 -4.59 -2.75
C SER A 29 -13.39 -5.27 -3.67
N ARG A 30 -13.88 -6.20 -4.51
CA ARG A 30 -13.04 -6.93 -5.46
C ARG A 30 -12.35 -5.97 -6.46
N LYS A 31 -13.03 -4.89 -6.85
CA LYS A 31 -12.48 -3.86 -7.74
C LYS A 31 -11.27 -3.16 -7.13
N LEU A 32 -11.36 -2.69 -5.89
CA LEU A 32 -10.24 -2.04 -5.19
C LEU A 32 -9.06 -2.99 -4.99
N LYS A 33 -9.35 -4.25 -4.61
CA LYS A 33 -8.31 -5.29 -4.53
C LYS A 33 -7.62 -5.53 -5.87
N ALA A 34 -8.37 -5.55 -6.97
CA ALA A 34 -7.82 -5.72 -8.31
C ALA A 34 -6.91 -4.54 -8.72
N GLU A 35 -7.33 -3.31 -8.44
CA GLU A 35 -6.52 -2.10 -8.67
C GLU A 35 -5.20 -2.15 -7.88
N TYR A 36 -5.26 -2.46 -6.58
CA TYR A 36 -4.06 -2.62 -5.74
C TYR A 36 -3.15 -3.74 -6.24
N ASN A 37 -3.72 -4.91 -6.58
CA ASN A 37 -2.94 -6.03 -7.10
C ASN A 37 -2.30 -5.72 -8.47
N LEU A 38 -2.94 -4.91 -9.31
CA LEU A 38 -2.35 -4.44 -10.56
C LEU A 38 -1.19 -3.48 -10.29
N ALA A 39 -1.36 -2.50 -9.41
CA ALA A 39 -0.30 -1.57 -9.01
C ALA A 39 0.90 -2.32 -8.42
N LYS A 40 0.64 -3.28 -7.53
CA LYS A 40 1.65 -4.15 -6.91
C LYS A 40 2.40 -5.00 -7.94
N ARG A 41 1.70 -5.59 -8.91
CA ARG A 41 2.34 -6.36 -10.00
C ARG A 41 3.24 -5.48 -10.86
N ARG A 42 2.80 -4.26 -11.20
CA ARG A 42 3.61 -3.28 -11.95
C ARG A 42 4.85 -2.86 -11.17
N ALA A 43 4.71 -2.54 -9.89
CA ALA A 43 5.84 -2.18 -9.02
C ALA A 43 6.86 -3.32 -8.92
N ARG A 44 6.40 -4.57 -8.70
CA ARG A 44 7.29 -5.76 -8.68
C ARG A 44 8.05 -5.93 -9.99
N ARG A 45 7.38 -5.72 -11.13
CA ARG A 45 8.03 -5.79 -12.45
C ARG A 45 9.13 -4.73 -12.57
N ILE A 46 8.86 -3.48 -12.17
CA ILE A 46 9.86 -2.41 -12.19
C ILE A 46 11.04 -2.75 -11.27
N LEU A 47 10.77 -3.18 -10.04
CA LEU A 47 11.82 -3.54 -9.07
C LEU A 47 12.68 -4.71 -9.54
N ARG A 48 12.12 -5.66 -10.29
CA ARG A 48 12.88 -6.76 -10.91
C ARG A 48 13.96 -6.23 -11.88
N PHE A 49 13.63 -5.23 -12.69
CA PHE A 49 14.57 -4.65 -13.65
C PHE A 49 15.42 -3.51 -13.08
N LYS A 50 14.92 -2.83 -12.04
CA LYS A 50 15.54 -1.66 -11.42
C LYS A 50 15.50 -1.82 -9.89
N PRO A 51 16.34 -2.70 -9.31
CA PRO A 51 16.33 -2.96 -7.87
C PRO A 51 16.64 -1.70 -7.05
N ILE A 52 17.45 -0.78 -7.59
CA ILE A 52 17.77 0.51 -6.96
C ILE A 52 16.54 1.38 -6.66
N TYR A 53 15.40 1.15 -7.33
CA TYR A 53 14.16 1.88 -7.04
C TYR A 53 13.52 1.46 -5.70
N ALA A 54 13.91 0.31 -5.13
CA ALA A 54 13.53 -0.05 -3.77
C ALA A 54 14.17 0.90 -2.75
N GLU A 55 15.42 1.29 -3.01
CA GLU A 55 16.23 2.17 -2.17
C GLU A 55 16.37 3.55 -2.80
N TYR A 56 15.26 4.09 -3.33
CA TYR A 56 15.27 5.31 -4.16
C TYR A 56 15.87 6.54 -3.48
N TRP A 57 15.97 6.56 -2.14
CA TRP A 57 16.64 7.63 -1.39
C TRP A 57 18.16 7.71 -1.65
N LYS A 58 18.78 6.61 -2.12
CA LYS A 58 20.18 6.55 -2.56
C LYS A 58 20.41 7.24 -3.91
N LEU A 59 19.36 7.44 -4.70
CA LEU A 59 19.46 8.17 -5.97
C LEU A 59 19.59 9.68 -5.70
N PRO A 60 20.35 10.43 -6.52
CA PRO A 60 20.46 11.87 -6.37
C PRO A 60 19.10 12.55 -6.34
N GLY A 61 18.96 13.55 -5.46
CA GLY A 61 17.79 14.41 -5.39
C GLY A 61 17.48 15.01 -6.77
N GLY A 62 16.20 15.06 -7.15
CA GLY A 62 15.78 15.61 -8.45
C GLY A 62 16.11 14.78 -9.69
N SER A 63 16.87 13.69 -9.57
CA SER A 63 17.21 12.84 -10.73
C SER A 63 15.95 12.21 -11.36
N PRO A 64 15.91 12.03 -12.69
CA PRO A 64 14.79 11.35 -13.36
C PRO A 64 14.50 9.95 -12.79
N GLY A 65 15.55 9.23 -12.38
CA GLY A 65 15.44 7.93 -11.72
C GLY A 65 14.71 8.02 -10.39
N ARG A 66 15.07 8.98 -9.53
CA ARG A 66 14.41 9.19 -8.23
C ARG A 66 12.95 9.59 -8.40
N LEU A 67 12.66 10.52 -9.31
CA LEU A 67 11.29 10.96 -9.60
C LEU A 67 10.43 9.78 -10.10
N SER A 68 10.98 8.94 -10.98
CA SER A 68 10.30 7.74 -11.47
C SER A 68 10.02 6.73 -10.37
N ALA A 69 10.99 6.50 -9.48
CA ALA A 69 10.83 5.59 -8.34
C ALA A 69 9.79 6.11 -7.35
N VAL A 70 9.82 7.40 -7.01
CA VAL A 70 8.80 8.04 -6.16
C VAL A 70 7.41 7.95 -6.79
N ALA A 71 7.29 8.22 -8.09
CA ALA A 71 6.02 8.10 -8.79
C ALA A 71 5.47 6.66 -8.79
N MET A 72 6.34 5.66 -8.89
CA MET A 72 5.95 4.25 -8.74
C MET A 72 5.39 3.98 -7.35
N TRP A 73 6.11 4.35 -6.29
CA TRP A 73 5.66 4.14 -4.90
C TRP A 73 4.36 4.89 -4.60
N ARG A 74 4.24 6.15 -5.00
CA ARG A 74 3.01 6.94 -4.85
C ARG A 74 1.77 6.29 -5.48
N ARG A 75 1.92 5.64 -6.64
CA ARG A 75 0.80 4.90 -7.27
C ARG A 75 0.37 3.70 -6.45
N LEU A 76 1.33 2.98 -5.87
CA LEU A 76 1.03 1.84 -4.99
C LEU A 76 0.36 2.32 -3.70
N ASP A 77 0.88 3.38 -3.09
CA ASP A 77 0.34 3.99 -1.87
C ASP A 77 -1.08 4.53 -2.10
N ALA A 78 -1.34 5.17 -3.24
CA ALA A 78 -2.67 5.64 -3.59
C ALA A 78 -3.67 4.49 -3.74
N ALA A 79 -3.27 3.39 -4.39
CA ALA A 79 -4.13 2.21 -4.51
C ALA A 79 -4.39 1.56 -3.13
N TRP A 80 -3.36 1.50 -2.28
CA TRP A 80 -3.50 1.02 -0.90
C TRP A 80 -4.41 1.91 -0.06
N ALA A 81 -4.29 3.24 -0.19
CA ALA A 81 -5.13 4.20 0.51
C ALA A 81 -6.61 4.02 0.18
N LYS A 82 -6.95 3.77 -1.09
CA LYS A 82 -8.34 3.43 -1.49
C LYS A 82 -8.84 2.13 -0.85
N CYS A 83 -8.02 1.08 -0.83
CA CYS A 83 -8.39 -0.16 -0.15
C CYS A 83 -8.62 0.06 1.34
N LYS A 84 -7.79 0.89 1.98
CA LYS A 84 -7.91 1.24 3.39
C LYS A 84 -9.18 2.04 3.66
N ALA A 85 -9.48 3.04 2.83
CA ALA A 85 -10.72 3.82 2.91
C ALA A 85 -11.95 2.93 2.77
N GLY A 86 -12.00 2.08 1.75
CA GLY A 86 -13.11 1.14 1.57
C GLY A 86 -13.23 0.10 2.69
N ALA A 87 -12.13 -0.26 3.36
CA ALA A 87 -12.18 -1.10 4.56
C ALA A 87 -12.80 -0.35 5.75
N ILE A 88 -12.52 0.96 5.86
CA ILE A 88 -13.03 1.85 6.92
C ILE A 88 -14.52 2.09 6.74
N GLU A 89 -14.94 2.51 5.55
CA GLU A 89 -16.35 2.72 5.17
C GLU A 89 -17.18 1.47 5.51
N ARG A 90 -16.76 0.31 4.99
CA ARG A 90 -17.44 -0.97 5.21
C ARG A 90 -17.60 -1.32 6.70
N ALA A 91 -16.59 -1.06 7.52
CA ALA A 91 -16.65 -1.37 8.94
C ALA A 91 -17.49 -0.36 9.74
N ALA A 92 -17.57 0.88 9.25
CA ALA A 92 -18.46 1.91 9.79
C ALA A 92 -19.92 1.72 9.33
N GLY A 93 -20.19 0.78 8.42
CA GLY A 93 -21.53 0.53 7.88
C GLY A 93 -21.95 1.51 6.78
N ILE A 94 -20.98 2.18 6.16
CA ILE A 94 -21.12 3.14 5.05
C ILE A 94 -20.66 2.47 3.75
#